data_AF-A0AAV5DN13-F1
#
_entry.id   AF-A0AAV5DN13-F1
#
_cell.length_a   1.000
_cell.length_b   1.000
_cell.length_c   1.000
_cell.angle_alpha   90.00
_cell.angle_beta   90.00
_cell.angle_gamma   90.00
#
_symmetry.space_group_name_H-M   'P 1'
#
loop_
_entity.id
_entity.type
_entity.pdbx_description
1 polymer ?
#
loop_
_entity_poly.entity_id
_entity_poly.type
_entity_poly.pdbx_seq_one_letter_code
_entity_poly.pdbx_strand_id
1 'polypeptide(L)'
;MASTRLLMVFLGATLPLLFLSPAEAGEVGVTYGRVANNLPNPARVVKLLQDNGITMVRLYDADPVVLKAFAYTGIKVMVMLPNDDLAAAAKNQSFALQWARRNVASYYPATRINGVAVGNEVFQERSDLTRQLVPAMINVHHALVNLNLDNAIKVSTPIAFSALKDTYPPSSGRFRDDIAQSVMKPMLKFLVQTGSYLSMNPYPFFAYAEDPNIDLDYALGNYKPGVNDTNTGLIYHCLLDAMMDATYFAIEKLAEQLSIRQGSTNTQFTEVGWPSGGQIRHRGIRPLSGNIGLDVSDGFQPATVANAKEFNNYVIKRMLSGKTGTPHLRNADTNIYIFALFNENQKGQQGPYDDVEKNWGLYYPNMTKVYEFNFRGSSMTESWCVANAAVGDERLQAALDFACGHGADCSAIQPGGKCFQPNTMIWYASTSYAFNSYYQRNQRALGTCDFAGAAHGVHRKPKFGNCVLPSKDWIDETAAKSEGYAAI
;
A
#
# COMPACT_ATOMS: atom_id res chain seq x y z
N MET A 1 -25.49 -1.24 -69.09
CA MET A 1 -25.23 -2.65 -68.73
C MET A 1 -23.73 -2.82 -68.51
N ALA A 2 -23.35 -3.71 -67.58
CA ALA A 2 -21.99 -3.98 -67.04
C ALA A 2 -21.48 -2.90 -66.06
N SER A 3 -21.59 -3.05 -64.73
CA SER A 3 -21.07 -4.05 -63.77
C SER A 3 -19.58 -3.94 -63.44
N THR A 4 -19.36 -3.65 -62.15
CA THR A 4 -18.30 -4.14 -61.25
C THR A 4 -16.84 -3.73 -61.50
N ARG A 5 -16.27 -2.97 -60.55
CA ARG A 5 -15.29 -3.46 -59.54
C ARG A 5 -14.65 -2.25 -58.84
N LEU A 6 -14.89 -2.07 -57.54
CA LEU A 6 -13.86 -1.96 -56.48
C LEU A 6 -14.55 -1.66 -55.14
N LEU A 7 -14.82 -2.69 -54.33
CA LEU A 7 -15.27 -2.51 -52.95
C LEU A 7 -14.80 -3.67 -52.09
N MET A 8 -13.53 -3.61 -51.67
CA MET A 8 -12.86 -4.31 -50.55
C MET A 8 -11.48 -3.61 -50.48
N VAL A 9 -10.99 -3.00 -49.41
CA VAL A 9 -10.80 -3.47 -48.03
C VAL A 9 -10.54 -2.21 -47.20
N PHE A 10 -11.36 -1.89 -46.18
CA PHE A 10 -10.96 -1.06 -45.03
C PHE A 10 -11.96 -1.28 -43.87
N LEU A 11 -12.19 -2.53 -43.49
CA LEU A 11 -12.70 -2.89 -42.16
C LEU A 11 -11.60 -3.68 -41.47
N GLY A 12 -10.79 -3.02 -40.64
CA GLY A 12 -9.76 -3.71 -39.88
C GLY A 12 -8.65 -2.81 -39.34
N ALA A 13 -8.99 -1.74 -38.62
CA ALA A 13 -8.00 -1.00 -37.83
C ALA A 13 -8.56 -0.13 -36.68
N THR A 14 -9.79 -0.36 -36.21
CA THR A 14 -10.34 0.42 -35.08
C THR A 14 -11.06 -0.48 -34.07
N LEU A 15 -10.28 -1.24 -33.31
CA LEU A 15 -10.45 -1.63 -31.89
C LEU A 15 -9.55 -2.86 -31.65
N PRO A 16 -8.46 -2.71 -30.88
CA PRO A 16 -8.54 -3.09 -29.48
C PRO A 16 -7.71 -2.14 -28.59
N LEU A 17 -8.32 -1.07 -28.09
CA LEU A 17 -7.75 -0.25 -27.02
C LEU A 17 -8.58 -0.32 -25.71
N LEU A 18 -9.50 -1.30 -25.61
CA LEU A 18 -10.41 -1.44 -24.46
C LEU A 18 -10.09 -2.63 -23.53
N PHE A 19 -8.83 -3.08 -23.47
CA PHE A 19 -8.40 -4.06 -22.46
C PHE A 19 -7.09 -3.71 -21.76
N LEU A 20 -6.73 -2.43 -21.70
CA LEU A 20 -5.81 -1.97 -20.66
C LEU A 20 -6.67 -1.62 -19.45
N SER A 21 -6.87 -2.59 -18.57
CA SER A 21 -7.22 -2.24 -17.18
C SER A 21 -6.10 -1.32 -16.71
N PRO A 22 -6.37 -0.09 -16.24
CA PRO A 22 -5.34 0.71 -15.62
C PRO A 22 -4.71 -0.14 -14.53
N ALA A 23 -3.39 -0.30 -14.55
CA ALA A 23 -2.68 -0.88 -13.41
C ALA A 23 -3.08 -0.02 -12.21
N GLU A 24 -3.80 -0.64 -11.27
CA GLU A 24 -4.20 0.05 -10.05
C GLU A 24 -2.90 0.26 -9.27
N ALA A 25 -2.49 1.53 -9.10
CA ALA A 25 -1.28 1.85 -8.36
C ALA A 25 -1.32 1.22 -6.96
N GLY A 26 -0.17 0.82 -6.42
CA GLY A 26 -0.11 0.24 -5.08
C GLY A 26 -0.74 1.18 -4.03
N GLU A 27 -1.61 0.63 -3.19
CA GLU A 27 -2.40 1.37 -2.19
C GLU A 27 -2.00 0.99 -0.75
N VAL A 28 -2.30 1.89 0.19
CA VAL A 28 -2.13 1.64 1.63
C VAL A 28 -3.48 1.50 2.32
N GLY A 29 -3.65 0.39 3.05
CA GLY A 29 -4.84 0.07 3.84
C GLY A 29 -4.52 -0.17 5.31
N VAL A 30 -5.50 -0.66 6.04
CA VAL A 30 -5.37 -1.03 7.46
C VAL A 30 -5.99 -2.41 7.71
N THR A 31 -5.50 -3.12 8.71
CA THR A 31 -6.21 -4.29 9.23
C THR A 31 -7.25 -3.84 10.26
N TYR A 32 -8.44 -4.44 10.23
CA TYR A 32 -9.50 -4.18 11.20
C TYR A 32 -9.68 -5.41 12.10
N GLY A 33 -8.74 -5.57 13.03
CA GLY A 33 -8.80 -6.52 14.14
C GLY A 33 -9.91 -6.16 15.12
N ARG A 34 -10.52 -7.20 15.71
CA ARG A 34 -11.66 -7.07 16.63
C ARG A 34 -11.56 -7.97 17.86
N VAL A 35 -10.35 -8.36 18.25
CA VAL A 35 -10.09 -9.10 19.50
C VAL A 35 -10.07 -8.10 20.66
N ALA A 36 -11.24 -7.52 20.93
CA ALA A 36 -11.47 -6.51 21.95
C ALA A 36 -12.96 -6.39 22.31
N ASN A 37 -13.25 -5.89 23.51
CA ASN A 37 -14.61 -5.74 24.03
C ASN A 37 -15.11 -4.29 24.12
N ASN A 38 -14.34 -3.33 23.61
CA ASN A 38 -14.59 -1.89 23.77
C ASN A 38 -14.52 -1.10 22.44
N LEU A 39 -14.56 -1.80 21.31
CA LEU A 39 -14.47 -1.19 19.98
C LEU A 39 -15.80 -0.51 19.58
N PRO A 40 -15.74 0.54 18.73
CA PRO A 40 -16.93 1.18 18.21
C PRO A 40 -17.68 0.25 17.24
N ASN A 41 -18.97 0.50 17.04
CA ASN A 41 -19.75 -0.28 16.08
C ASN A 41 -19.21 -0.13 14.63
N PRO A 42 -19.44 -1.12 13.75
CA PRO A 42 -18.88 -1.10 12.39
C PRO A 42 -19.26 0.13 11.54
N ALA A 43 -20.45 0.70 11.71
CA ALA A 43 -20.87 1.89 10.96
C ALA A 43 -20.03 3.13 11.34
N ARG A 44 -19.71 3.30 12.63
CA ARG A 44 -18.79 4.35 13.08
C ARG A 44 -17.37 4.13 12.57
N VAL A 45 -16.93 2.87 12.48
CA VAL A 45 -15.63 2.52 11.91
C VAL A 45 -15.56 2.88 10.43
N VAL A 46 -16.58 2.55 9.64
CA VAL A 46 -16.66 2.94 8.23
C VAL A 46 -16.56 4.45 8.06
N LYS A 47 -17.30 5.21 8.88
CA LYS A 47 -17.23 6.68 8.85
C LYS A 47 -15.82 7.18 9.19
N LEU A 48 -15.18 6.62 10.20
CA LEU A 48 -13.80 6.93 10.57
C LEU A 48 -12.83 6.69 9.39
N LEU A 49 -12.96 5.57 8.68
CA LEU A 49 -12.12 5.24 7.52
C LEU A 49 -12.29 6.26 6.39
N GLN A 50 -13.54 6.58 6.03
CA GLN A 50 -13.86 7.57 4.99
C GLN A 50 -13.34 8.98 5.35
N ASP A 51 -13.56 9.40 6.60
CA ASP A 51 -13.13 10.71 7.10
C ASP A 51 -11.60 10.85 7.13
N ASN A 52 -10.87 9.74 7.12
CA ASN A 52 -9.40 9.73 7.10
C ASN A 52 -8.81 9.30 5.75
N GLY A 53 -9.62 9.04 4.72
CA GLY A 53 -9.14 8.68 3.38
C GLY A 53 -8.54 7.27 3.31
N ILE A 54 -8.95 6.36 4.20
CA ILE A 54 -8.53 4.96 4.15
C ILE A 54 -9.49 4.20 3.23
N THR A 55 -8.98 3.67 2.13
CA THR A 55 -9.77 3.07 1.04
C THR A 55 -9.74 1.55 1.02
N MET A 56 -8.95 0.91 1.89
CA MET A 56 -8.74 -0.53 1.89
C MET A 56 -8.64 -1.08 3.32
N VAL A 57 -9.36 -2.17 3.58
CA VAL A 57 -9.39 -2.85 4.87
C VAL A 57 -9.24 -4.36 4.70
N ARG A 58 -8.44 -4.96 5.58
CA ARG A 58 -8.38 -6.41 5.76
C ARG A 58 -9.11 -6.83 7.03
N LEU A 59 -9.98 -7.83 6.91
CA LEU A 59 -10.71 -8.46 8.01
C LEU A 59 -10.10 -9.83 8.32
N TYR A 60 -10.22 -10.27 9.57
CA TYR A 60 -9.83 -11.61 10.05
C TYR A 60 -11.01 -12.60 10.09
N ASP A 61 -12.10 -12.28 9.40
CA ASP A 61 -13.28 -13.10 9.26
C ASP A 61 -14.12 -12.60 8.06
N ALA A 62 -15.37 -13.05 8.00
CA ALA A 62 -16.40 -12.51 7.10
C ALA A 62 -17.68 -12.16 7.89
N ASP A 63 -17.53 -11.38 8.97
CA ASP A 63 -18.65 -11.02 9.85
C ASP A 63 -19.77 -10.29 9.08
N PRO A 64 -21.03 -10.76 9.16
CA PRO A 64 -22.14 -10.22 8.38
C PRO A 64 -22.56 -8.80 8.78
N VAL A 65 -22.36 -8.41 10.04
CA VAL A 65 -22.69 -7.06 10.53
C VAL A 65 -21.67 -6.07 9.97
N VAL A 66 -20.40 -6.46 9.95
CA VAL A 66 -19.32 -5.64 9.40
C VAL A 66 -19.47 -5.53 7.90
N LEU A 67 -19.65 -6.63 7.17
CA LEU A 67 -19.80 -6.58 5.71
C LEU A 67 -20.98 -5.70 5.30
N LYS A 68 -22.13 -5.78 5.98
CA LYS A 68 -23.26 -4.87 5.73
C LYS A 68 -22.92 -3.41 5.97
N ALA A 69 -22.12 -3.09 6.99
CA ALA A 69 -21.70 -1.71 7.24
C ALA A 69 -20.80 -1.15 6.13
N PHE A 70 -20.03 -2.01 5.45
CA PHE A 70 -19.15 -1.62 4.34
C PHE A 70 -19.88 -1.53 2.98
N ALA A 71 -21.17 -1.88 2.91
CA ALA A 71 -21.95 -1.80 1.68
C ALA A 71 -22.06 -0.36 1.15
N TYR A 72 -21.83 -0.19 -0.15
CA TYR A 72 -21.89 1.07 -0.91
C TYR A 72 -20.91 2.16 -0.43
N THR A 73 -19.89 1.78 0.33
CA THR A 73 -18.88 2.72 0.85
C THR A 73 -17.74 3.00 -0.11
N GLY A 74 -17.53 2.10 -1.09
CA GLY A 74 -16.39 2.11 -2.01
C GLY A 74 -15.09 1.55 -1.41
N ILE A 75 -15.03 1.31 -0.10
CA ILE A 75 -13.85 0.75 0.58
C ILE A 75 -13.65 -0.71 0.15
N LYS A 76 -12.44 -1.04 -0.29
CA LYS A 76 -12.03 -2.41 -0.63
C LYS A 76 -11.93 -3.26 0.64
N VAL A 77 -12.48 -4.46 0.59
CA VAL A 77 -12.48 -5.39 1.72
C VAL A 77 -11.83 -6.71 1.33
N MET A 78 -10.73 -7.07 2.00
CA MET A 78 -10.22 -8.44 2.02
C MET A 78 -10.85 -9.18 3.20
N VAL A 79 -11.61 -10.23 2.92
CA VAL A 79 -12.21 -11.12 3.96
C VAL A 79 -11.33 -12.34 4.19
N MET A 80 -11.55 -13.05 5.30
CA MET A 80 -10.78 -14.24 5.63
C MET A 80 -11.67 -15.47 5.85
N LEU A 81 -11.28 -16.60 5.25
CA LEU A 81 -11.70 -17.93 5.69
C LEU A 81 -10.82 -18.30 6.89
N PRO A 82 -11.37 -18.42 8.12
CA PRO A 82 -10.56 -18.64 9.32
C PRO A 82 -9.79 -19.96 9.31
N ASN A 83 -8.70 -20.02 10.07
CA ASN A 83 -7.85 -21.21 10.19
C ASN A 83 -8.65 -22.47 10.60
N ASP A 84 -9.70 -22.32 11.41
CA ASP A 84 -10.54 -23.43 11.87
C ASP A 84 -11.38 -24.07 10.75
N ASP A 85 -11.72 -23.31 9.71
CA ASP A 85 -12.48 -23.78 8.55
C ASP A 85 -11.58 -24.42 7.48
N LEU A 86 -10.26 -24.27 7.60
CA LEU A 86 -9.30 -24.63 6.56
C LEU A 86 -9.33 -26.13 6.22
N ALA A 87 -9.41 -26.99 7.24
CA ALA A 87 -9.49 -28.44 7.03
C ALA A 87 -10.76 -28.85 6.27
N ALA A 88 -11.90 -28.23 6.58
CA ALA A 88 -13.17 -28.49 5.91
C ALA A 88 -13.16 -27.98 4.46
N ALA A 89 -12.62 -26.78 4.24
CA ALA A 89 -12.46 -26.20 2.90
C ALA A 89 -11.51 -27.02 2.02
N ALA A 90 -10.43 -27.56 2.58
CA ALA A 90 -9.50 -28.43 1.87
C ALA A 90 -10.14 -29.75 1.45
N LYS A 91 -10.93 -30.37 2.35
CA LYS A 91 -11.52 -31.69 2.13
C LYS A 91 -12.76 -31.68 1.25
N ASN A 92 -13.55 -30.61 1.27
CA ASN A 92 -14.89 -30.59 0.69
C ASN A 92 -15.16 -29.33 -0.14
N GLN A 93 -15.25 -29.50 -1.47
CA GLN A 93 -15.59 -28.41 -2.40
C GLN A 93 -16.98 -27.80 -2.14
N SER A 94 -17.96 -28.60 -1.71
CA SER A 94 -19.29 -28.08 -1.36
C SER A 94 -19.25 -27.18 -0.14
N PHE A 95 -18.38 -27.47 0.84
CA PHE A 95 -18.15 -26.58 1.98
C PHE A 95 -17.59 -25.23 1.51
N ALA A 96 -16.53 -25.25 0.69
CA ALA A 96 -15.93 -24.01 0.14
C ALA A 96 -16.94 -23.19 -0.68
N LEU A 97 -17.79 -23.87 -1.48
CA LEU A 97 -18.85 -23.21 -2.24
C LEU A 97 -19.92 -22.57 -1.34
N GLN A 98 -20.37 -23.28 -0.30
CA GLN A 98 -21.33 -22.73 0.66
C GLN A 98 -20.75 -21.55 1.43
N TRP A 99 -19.48 -21.65 1.85
CA TRP A 99 -18.77 -20.57 2.50
C TRP A 99 -18.69 -19.34 1.58
N ALA A 100 -18.25 -19.50 0.33
CA ALA A 100 -18.13 -18.39 -0.63
C ALA A 100 -19.50 -17.77 -0.96
N ARG A 101 -20.56 -18.58 -1.13
CA ARG A 101 -21.93 -18.08 -1.33
C ARG A 101 -22.39 -17.21 -0.16
N ARG A 102 -22.23 -17.70 1.06
CA ARG A 102 -22.71 -17.05 2.27
C ARG A 102 -21.92 -15.79 2.63
N ASN A 103 -20.61 -15.83 2.47
CA ASN A 103 -19.69 -14.86 3.04
C ASN A 103 -19.12 -13.88 2.01
N VAL A 104 -19.20 -14.21 0.72
CA VAL A 104 -18.67 -13.38 -0.38
C VAL A 104 -19.80 -12.95 -1.32
N ALA A 105 -20.45 -13.91 -1.99
CA ALA A 105 -21.45 -13.60 -3.01
C ALA A 105 -22.69 -12.87 -2.44
N SER A 106 -23.05 -13.13 -1.17
CA SER A 106 -24.19 -12.48 -0.52
C SER A 106 -23.96 -10.98 -0.26
N TYR A 107 -22.72 -10.50 -0.32
CA TYR A 107 -22.35 -9.12 -0.02
C TYR A 107 -21.80 -8.37 -1.24
N TYR A 108 -21.21 -9.07 -2.20
CA TYR A 108 -20.72 -8.50 -3.45
C TYR A 108 -21.88 -8.30 -4.46
N PRO A 109 -21.97 -7.17 -5.19
CA PRO A 109 -21.01 -6.05 -5.26
C PRO A 109 -21.29 -4.90 -4.29
N ALA A 110 -22.33 -4.99 -3.44
CA ALA A 110 -22.67 -3.90 -2.51
C ALA A 110 -21.47 -3.58 -1.60
N THR A 111 -20.85 -4.59 -1.02
CA THR A 111 -19.54 -4.50 -0.38
C THR A 111 -18.47 -4.80 -1.42
N ARG A 112 -17.47 -3.91 -1.58
CA ARG A 112 -16.37 -4.09 -2.54
C ARG A 112 -15.34 -5.10 -2.01
N ILE A 113 -15.77 -6.36 -1.88
CA ILE A 113 -14.86 -7.46 -1.57
C ILE A 113 -13.91 -7.61 -2.77
N ASN A 114 -12.60 -7.54 -2.54
CA ASN A 114 -11.57 -7.66 -3.59
C ASN A 114 -10.61 -8.84 -3.36
N GLY A 115 -10.68 -9.48 -2.20
CA GLY A 115 -9.83 -10.63 -1.89
C GLY A 115 -10.41 -11.55 -0.82
N VAL A 116 -10.02 -12.82 -0.89
CA VAL A 116 -10.23 -13.83 0.15
C VAL A 116 -8.86 -14.32 0.61
N ALA A 117 -8.52 -14.04 1.87
CA ALA A 117 -7.43 -14.66 2.59
C ALA A 117 -7.89 -16.04 3.10
N VAL A 118 -7.24 -17.11 2.66
CA VAL A 118 -7.54 -18.48 3.12
C VAL A 118 -6.57 -18.83 4.25
N GLY A 119 -7.05 -18.68 5.48
CA GLY A 119 -6.23 -18.74 6.67
C GLY A 119 -5.38 -17.48 6.92
N ASN A 120 -4.66 -17.47 8.03
CA ASN A 120 -3.67 -16.47 8.44
C ASN A 120 -2.51 -17.18 9.14
N GLU A 121 -1.29 -16.95 8.67
CA GLU A 121 -0.05 -17.44 9.29
C GLU A 121 -0.08 -18.94 9.67
N VAL A 122 -0.72 -19.76 8.83
CA VAL A 122 -1.02 -21.18 9.10
C VAL A 122 0.21 -21.99 9.52
N PHE A 123 1.38 -21.70 8.94
CA PHE A 123 2.62 -22.41 9.28
C PHE A 123 3.06 -22.24 10.74
N GLN A 124 2.61 -21.18 11.40
CA GLN A 124 2.91 -20.86 12.80
C GLN A 124 1.71 -21.15 13.71
N GLU A 125 0.51 -20.74 13.31
CA GLU A 125 -0.68 -20.84 14.16
C GLU A 125 -1.37 -22.21 14.10
N ARG A 126 -1.30 -22.89 12.95
CA ARG A 126 -1.95 -24.18 12.69
C ARG A 126 -1.05 -25.07 11.84
N SER A 127 0.15 -25.34 12.36
CA SER A 127 1.16 -26.13 11.66
C SER A 127 0.66 -27.53 11.30
N ASP A 128 -0.32 -28.06 12.05
CA ASP A 128 -1.08 -29.28 11.77
C ASP A 128 -1.85 -29.25 10.43
N LEU A 129 -2.21 -28.06 9.95
CA LEU A 129 -2.97 -27.84 8.72
C LEU A 129 -2.10 -27.39 7.53
N THR A 130 -0.77 -27.31 7.69
CA THR A 130 0.17 -26.82 6.66
C THR A 130 -0.07 -27.41 5.27
N ARG A 131 -0.31 -28.73 5.16
CA ARG A 131 -0.53 -29.41 3.86
C ARG A 131 -1.92 -29.20 3.27
N GLN A 132 -2.87 -28.72 4.06
CA GLN A 132 -4.27 -28.50 3.65
C GLN A 132 -4.50 -27.08 3.13
N LEU A 133 -3.55 -26.17 3.36
CA LEU A 133 -3.62 -24.77 2.93
C LEU A 133 -3.85 -24.62 1.43
N VAL A 134 -2.97 -25.18 0.60
CA VAL A 134 -3.10 -25.05 -0.87
C VAL A 134 -4.38 -25.73 -1.41
N PRO A 135 -4.76 -26.95 -0.99
CA PRO A 135 -6.06 -27.52 -1.34
C PRO A 135 -7.26 -26.63 -0.95
N ALA A 136 -7.24 -26.00 0.22
CA ALA A 136 -8.29 -25.06 0.63
C ALA A 136 -8.35 -23.84 -0.30
N MET A 137 -7.19 -23.23 -0.63
CA MET A 137 -7.10 -22.12 -1.57
C MET A 137 -7.69 -22.47 -2.94
N ILE A 138 -7.35 -23.66 -3.47
CA ILE A 138 -7.86 -24.15 -4.75
C ILE A 138 -9.39 -24.29 -4.70
N ASN A 139 -9.94 -24.92 -3.65
CA ASN A 139 -11.37 -25.12 -3.52
C ASN A 139 -12.15 -23.80 -3.35
N VAL A 140 -11.59 -22.82 -2.61
CA VAL A 140 -12.17 -21.48 -2.50
C VAL A 140 -12.14 -20.76 -3.85
N HIS A 141 -11.06 -20.86 -4.62
CA HIS A 141 -11.01 -20.28 -5.96
C HIS A 141 -12.02 -20.93 -6.90
N HIS A 142 -12.13 -22.26 -6.92
CA HIS A 142 -13.17 -22.96 -7.68
C HIS A 142 -14.58 -22.52 -7.29
N ALA A 143 -14.82 -22.28 -6.00
CA ALA A 143 -16.09 -21.73 -5.53
C ALA A 143 -16.36 -20.33 -6.10
N LEU A 144 -15.35 -19.45 -6.17
CA LEU A 144 -15.49 -18.13 -6.79
C LEU A 144 -15.72 -18.22 -8.30
N VAL A 145 -15.04 -19.12 -9.01
CA VAL A 145 -15.29 -19.41 -10.44
C VAL A 145 -16.74 -19.86 -10.66
N ASN A 146 -17.24 -20.80 -9.85
CA ASN A 146 -18.63 -21.27 -9.92
C ASN A 146 -19.67 -20.17 -9.66
N LEU A 147 -19.26 -19.08 -9.03
CA LEU A 147 -20.09 -17.91 -8.74
C LEU A 147 -19.83 -16.75 -9.71
N ASN A 148 -18.93 -16.92 -10.69
CA ASN A 148 -18.47 -15.88 -11.63
C ASN A 148 -17.85 -14.66 -10.91
N LEU A 149 -17.10 -14.90 -9.84
CA LEU A 149 -16.50 -13.87 -8.98
C LEU A 149 -14.96 -13.82 -9.06
N ASP A 150 -14.31 -14.81 -9.68
CA ASP A 150 -12.86 -15.00 -9.73
C ASP A 150 -12.10 -13.89 -10.49
N ASN A 151 -12.78 -13.20 -11.42
CA ASN A 151 -12.22 -12.03 -12.08
C ASN A 151 -12.06 -10.83 -11.13
N ALA A 152 -13.05 -10.61 -10.25
CA ALA A 152 -13.07 -9.46 -9.34
C ALA A 152 -12.41 -9.74 -7.98
N ILE A 153 -12.42 -10.99 -7.53
CA ILE A 153 -12.02 -11.39 -6.18
C ILE A 153 -10.90 -12.43 -6.25
N LYS A 154 -9.72 -12.06 -5.73
CA LYS A 154 -8.52 -12.92 -5.77
C LYS A 154 -8.38 -13.74 -4.48
N VAL A 155 -7.81 -14.94 -4.59
CA VAL A 155 -7.56 -15.84 -3.46
C VAL A 155 -6.08 -15.83 -3.11
N SER A 156 -5.76 -15.52 -1.86
CA SER A 156 -4.39 -15.53 -1.34
C SER A 156 -4.35 -16.12 0.07
N THR A 157 -3.17 -16.18 0.67
CA THR A 157 -2.98 -16.56 2.08
C THR A 157 -1.90 -15.70 2.69
N PRO A 158 -2.21 -14.88 3.71
CA PRO A 158 -1.23 -14.19 4.53
C PRO A 158 -0.32 -15.22 5.23
N ILE A 159 0.98 -15.17 4.95
CA ILE A 159 1.99 -15.99 5.63
C ILE A 159 2.93 -15.09 6.44
N ALA A 160 3.38 -15.58 7.59
CA ALA A 160 4.36 -14.90 8.41
C ALA A 160 5.72 -14.84 7.71
N PHE A 161 6.50 -13.78 7.97
CA PHE A 161 7.87 -13.67 7.46
C PHE A 161 8.78 -14.84 7.89
N SER A 162 8.46 -15.51 9.00
CA SER A 162 9.11 -16.73 9.47
C SER A 162 9.04 -17.90 8.47
N ALA A 163 8.21 -17.82 7.43
CA ALA A 163 8.20 -18.77 6.31
C ALA A 163 9.50 -18.76 5.48
N LEU A 164 10.32 -17.71 5.61
CA LEU A 164 11.68 -17.66 5.05
C LEU A 164 12.68 -18.25 6.05
N LYS A 165 13.72 -18.90 5.53
CA LYS A 165 14.85 -19.44 6.32
C LYS A 165 16.02 -18.48 6.34
N ASP A 166 16.36 -17.94 5.18
CA ASP A 166 17.50 -17.04 5.00
C ASP A 166 16.96 -15.73 4.49
N THR A 167 17.38 -14.65 5.15
CA THR A 167 16.84 -13.31 4.96
C THR A 167 17.95 -12.25 4.90
N TYR A 168 19.20 -12.62 5.18
CA TYR A 168 20.36 -11.73 5.12
C TYR A 168 21.56 -12.38 4.39
N PRO A 169 22.16 -11.70 3.40
CA PRO A 169 21.62 -10.49 2.76
C PRO A 169 20.28 -10.79 2.05
N PRO A 170 19.41 -9.80 1.75
CA PRO A 170 18.09 -10.04 1.16
C PRO A 170 18.09 -10.96 -0.09
N SER A 171 19.08 -10.84 -0.96
CA SER A 171 19.31 -11.70 -2.13
C SER A 171 19.51 -13.18 -1.81
N SER A 172 19.86 -13.53 -0.57
CA SER A 172 19.92 -14.90 -0.08
C SER A 172 18.54 -15.50 0.24
N GLY A 173 17.49 -14.65 0.25
CA GLY A 173 16.07 -14.97 0.44
C GLY A 173 15.69 -16.36 -0.06
N ARG A 174 15.22 -17.24 0.83
CA ARG A 174 14.60 -18.53 0.45
C ARG A 174 13.59 -19.01 1.49
N PHE A 175 12.55 -19.70 1.03
CA PHE A 175 11.59 -20.37 1.91
C PHE A 175 12.24 -21.48 2.73
N ARG A 176 11.68 -21.78 3.91
CA ARG A 176 12.14 -22.91 4.73
C ARG A 176 12.00 -24.25 4.01
N ASP A 177 12.96 -25.13 4.26
CA ASP A 177 13.10 -26.40 3.55
C ASP A 177 11.87 -27.32 3.73
N ASP A 178 11.20 -27.26 4.89
CA ASP A 178 10.04 -28.07 5.24
C ASP A 178 8.78 -27.73 4.42
N ILE A 179 8.67 -26.48 3.95
CA ILE A 179 7.51 -25.96 3.21
C ILE A 179 7.81 -25.60 1.75
N ALA A 180 9.07 -25.37 1.38
CA ALA A 180 9.45 -24.82 0.08
C ALA A 180 8.89 -25.66 -1.08
N GLN A 181 9.18 -26.97 -1.10
CA GLN A 181 8.73 -27.84 -2.19
C GLN A 181 7.30 -28.34 -2.00
N SER A 182 6.91 -28.63 -0.76
CA SER A 182 5.65 -29.30 -0.43
C SER A 182 4.44 -28.37 -0.47
N VAL A 183 4.63 -27.07 -0.20
CA VAL A 183 3.54 -26.11 -0.04
C VAL A 183 3.78 -24.83 -0.84
N MET A 184 4.93 -24.17 -0.69
CA MET A 184 5.18 -22.89 -1.35
C MET A 184 5.23 -23.04 -2.88
N LYS A 185 5.87 -24.08 -3.40
CA LYS A 185 5.95 -24.34 -4.84
C LYS A 185 4.56 -24.54 -5.49
N PRO A 186 3.67 -25.43 -4.99
CA PRO A 186 2.33 -25.54 -5.53
C PRO A 186 1.47 -24.29 -5.28
N MET A 187 1.70 -23.56 -4.18
CA MET A 187 1.03 -22.28 -3.93
C MET A 187 1.39 -21.23 -4.99
N LEU A 188 2.68 -21.02 -5.27
CA LEU A 188 3.12 -20.05 -6.29
C LEU A 188 2.58 -20.42 -7.67
N LYS A 189 2.56 -21.72 -8.02
CA LYS A 189 1.93 -22.20 -9.26
C LYS A 189 0.44 -21.81 -9.31
N PHE A 190 -0.30 -22.06 -8.24
CA PHE A 190 -1.71 -21.70 -8.13
C PHE A 190 -1.92 -20.18 -8.28
N LEU A 191 -1.13 -19.36 -7.59
CA LEU A 191 -1.25 -17.90 -7.65
C LEU A 191 -1.02 -17.37 -9.06
N VAL A 192 0.00 -17.86 -9.76
CA VAL A 192 0.27 -17.48 -11.16
C VAL A 192 -0.87 -17.91 -12.09
N GLN A 193 -1.35 -19.16 -11.96
CA GLN A 193 -2.43 -19.67 -12.81
C GLN A 193 -3.76 -18.93 -12.64
N THR A 194 -3.98 -18.33 -11.48
CA THR A 194 -5.22 -17.61 -11.14
C THR A 194 -5.09 -16.08 -11.24
N GLY A 195 -3.92 -15.57 -11.64
CA GLY A 195 -3.64 -14.13 -11.67
C GLY A 195 -3.77 -13.47 -10.28
N SER A 196 -3.43 -14.23 -9.24
CA SER A 196 -3.48 -13.78 -7.84
C SER A 196 -2.09 -13.34 -7.35
N TYR A 197 -1.96 -13.10 -6.05
CA TYR A 197 -0.75 -12.58 -5.40
C TYR A 197 -0.39 -13.39 -4.15
N LEU A 198 0.89 -13.41 -3.78
CA LEU A 198 1.31 -13.89 -2.46
C LEU A 198 1.01 -12.80 -1.42
N SER A 199 0.54 -13.18 -0.24
CA SER A 199 0.35 -12.26 0.89
C SER A 199 1.36 -12.56 1.97
N MET A 200 2.09 -11.55 2.45
CA MET A 200 3.16 -11.70 3.44
C MET A 200 2.99 -10.70 4.58
N ASN A 201 3.32 -11.11 5.80
CA ASN A 201 3.28 -10.26 7.00
C ASN A 201 4.72 -10.00 7.52
N PRO A 202 5.45 -9.00 6.99
CA PRO A 202 6.77 -8.64 7.48
C PRO A 202 6.68 -7.57 8.59
N TYR A 203 7.21 -7.91 9.75
CA TYR A 203 7.26 -7.01 10.91
C TYR A 203 8.71 -6.64 11.27
N PRO A 204 9.22 -5.48 10.78
CA PRO A 204 10.52 -4.93 11.21
C PRO A 204 10.66 -4.79 12.72
N PHE A 205 9.54 -4.51 13.42
CA PHE A 205 9.49 -4.43 14.88
C PHE A 205 10.03 -5.70 15.56
N PHE A 206 9.56 -6.89 15.18
CA PHE A 206 10.00 -8.13 15.82
C PHE A 206 11.47 -8.43 15.55
N ALA A 207 11.96 -8.15 14.34
CA ALA A 207 13.37 -8.30 14.01
C ALA A 207 14.25 -7.37 14.88
N TYR A 208 13.89 -6.09 15.01
CA TYR A 208 14.59 -5.14 15.87
C TYR A 208 14.51 -5.49 17.36
N ALA A 209 13.35 -5.97 17.80
CA ALA A 209 13.15 -6.42 19.17
C ALA A 209 14.01 -7.63 19.52
N GLU A 210 14.20 -8.57 18.59
CA GLU A 210 15.00 -9.77 18.81
C GLU A 210 16.51 -9.51 18.68
N ASP A 211 16.92 -8.62 17.76
CA ASP A 211 18.32 -8.26 17.53
C ASP A 211 18.53 -6.74 17.63
N PRO A 212 18.94 -6.23 18.81
CA PRO A 212 19.18 -4.80 19.02
C PRO A 212 20.42 -4.27 18.28
N ASN A 213 21.19 -5.11 17.58
CA ASN A 213 22.26 -4.65 16.69
C ASN A 213 21.71 -4.08 15.37
N ILE A 214 20.44 -4.36 15.05
CA ILE A 214 19.74 -3.68 13.96
C ILE A 214 19.57 -2.22 14.36
N ASP A 215 20.09 -1.31 13.54
CA ASP A 215 19.94 0.13 13.78
C ASP A 215 18.44 0.52 13.80
N LEU A 216 18.04 1.29 14.81
CA LEU A 216 16.64 1.69 14.96
C LEU A 216 16.16 2.54 13.78
N ASP A 217 16.98 3.46 13.27
CA ASP A 217 16.61 4.27 12.10
C ASP A 217 16.44 3.39 10.86
N TYR A 218 17.18 2.26 10.78
CA TYR A 218 16.99 1.29 9.70
C TYR A 218 15.68 0.54 9.83
N ALA A 219 15.31 0.13 11.05
CA ALA A 219 14.02 -0.49 11.32
C ALA A 219 12.83 0.47 11.08
N LEU A 220 12.99 1.77 11.39
CA LEU A 220 11.96 2.81 11.27
C LEU A 220 11.86 3.44 9.87
N GLY A 221 12.82 3.21 8.99
CA GLY A 221 12.79 3.69 7.60
C GLY A 221 13.48 5.04 7.33
N ASN A 222 14.38 5.45 8.21
CA ASN A 222 15.09 6.73 8.17
C ASN A 222 16.62 6.61 8.04
N TYR A 223 17.13 5.43 7.69
CA TYR A 223 18.57 5.15 7.70
C TYR A 223 19.29 5.62 6.43
N LYS A 224 20.05 6.71 6.57
CA LYS A 224 20.81 7.32 5.47
C LYS A 224 21.99 6.49 4.96
N PRO A 225 22.81 5.84 5.81
CA PRO A 225 23.97 5.08 5.32
C PRO A 225 23.57 3.95 4.37
N GLY A 226 22.42 3.33 4.65
CA GLY A 226 21.96 2.14 3.94
C GLY A 226 22.74 0.88 4.33
N VAL A 227 22.16 -0.28 4.07
CA VAL A 227 22.76 -1.59 4.27
C VAL A 227 22.98 -2.22 2.91
N ASN A 228 24.22 -2.62 2.62
CA ASN A 228 24.60 -3.21 1.34
C ASN A 228 24.28 -4.72 1.31
N ASP A 229 23.57 -5.16 0.28
CA ASP A 229 23.45 -6.57 -0.06
C ASP A 229 24.70 -7.04 -0.79
N THR A 230 25.48 -7.90 -0.13
CA THR A 230 26.81 -8.29 -0.61
C THR A 230 26.81 -9.10 -1.90
N ASN A 231 25.69 -9.69 -2.30
CA ASN A 231 25.63 -10.49 -3.53
C ASN A 231 25.19 -9.67 -4.74
N THR A 232 24.34 -8.65 -4.53
CA THR A 232 23.72 -7.87 -5.62
C THR A 232 24.22 -6.43 -5.70
N GLY A 233 24.81 -5.90 -4.62
CA GLY A 233 25.18 -4.49 -4.50
C GLY A 233 23.99 -3.55 -4.29
N LEU A 234 22.78 -4.08 -4.08
CA LEU A 234 21.61 -3.28 -3.74
C LEU A 234 21.77 -2.66 -2.35
N ILE A 235 21.37 -1.40 -2.21
CA ILE A 235 21.44 -0.65 -0.96
C ILE A 235 20.04 -0.47 -0.39
N TYR A 236 19.85 -0.94 0.83
CA TYR A 236 18.59 -0.89 1.56
C TYR A 236 18.64 0.21 2.62
N HIS A 237 17.76 1.19 2.51
CA HIS A 237 17.66 2.30 3.47
C HIS A 237 16.60 2.05 4.57
N CYS A 238 15.87 0.95 4.48
CA CYS A 238 14.97 0.51 5.53
C CYS A 238 14.90 -1.01 5.59
N LEU A 239 14.65 -1.54 6.79
CA LEU A 239 14.51 -2.97 7.03
C LEU A 239 13.29 -3.54 6.31
N LEU A 240 12.22 -2.76 6.18
CA LEU A 240 11.02 -3.20 5.45
C LEU A 240 11.34 -3.54 3.99
N ASP A 241 12.08 -2.70 3.27
CA ASP A 241 12.49 -2.96 1.87
C ASP A 241 13.35 -4.23 1.79
N ALA A 242 14.25 -4.45 2.76
CA ALA A 242 15.08 -5.65 2.82
C ALA A 242 14.25 -6.93 3.06
N MET A 243 13.23 -6.86 3.92
CA MET A 243 12.31 -7.98 4.15
C MET A 243 11.41 -8.25 2.94
N MET A 244 10.92 -7.20 2.29
CA MET A 244 10.15 -7.31 1.05
C MET A 244 10.99 -7.95 -0.06
N ASP A 245 12.25 -7.52 -0.24
CA ASP A 245 13.15 -8.10 -1.25
C ASP A 245 13.58 -9.52 -0.92
N ALA A 246 13.83 -9.85 0.36
CA ALA A 246 14.05 -11.24 0.76
C ALA A 246 12.87 -12.14 0.35
N THR A 247 11.64 -11.62 0.43
CA THR A 247 10.44 -12.31 -0.05
C THR A 247 10.46 -12.49 -1.57
N TYR A 248 10.76 -11.43 -2.33
CA TYR A 248 10.83 -11.52 -3.79
C TYR A 248 11.92 -12.50 -4.25
N PHE A 249 13.12 -12.44 -3.68
CA PHE A 249 14.19 -13.39 -4.00
C PHE A 249 13.82 -14.83 -3.63
N ALA A 250 13.11 -15.06 -2.52
CA ALA A 250 12.62 -16.38 -2.15
C ALA A 250 11.60 -16.92 -3.17
N ILE A 251 10.71 -16.07 -3.67
CA ILE A 251 9.76 -16.41 -4.73
C ILE A 251 10.50 -16.74 -6.02
N GLU A 252 11.41 -15.87 -6.46
CA GLU A 252 12.15 -16.03 -7.71
C GLU A 252 12.94 -17.34 -7.74
N LYS A 253 13.71 -17.65 -6.69
CA LYS A 253 14.46 -18.91 -6.61
C LYS A 253 13.58 -20.14 -6.71
N LEU A 254 12.37 -20.08 -6.14
CA LEU A 254 11.43 -21.20 -6.21
C LEU A 254 10.69 -21.25 -7.55
N ALA A 255 10.42 -20.10 -8.15
CA ALA A 255 9.74 -19.94 -9.44
C ALA A 255 10.63 -20.29 -10.64
N GLU A 256 11.95 -20.09 -10.55
CA GLU A 256 12.94 -20.55 -11.55
C GLU A 256 12.81 -22.06 -11.77
N GLN A 257 12.53 -22.83 -10.72
CA GLN A 257 12.29 -24.27 -10.80
C GLN A 257 10.97 -24.65 -11.49
N LEU A 258 10.09 -23.68 -11.75
CA LEU A 258 8.77 -23.85 -12.37
C LEU A 258 8.71 -23.32 -13.80
N SER A 259 9.81 -22.75 -14.34
CA SER A 259 9.82 -22.03 -15.63
C SER A 259 8.75 -20.93 -15.71
N ILE A 260 8.35 -20.37 -14.56
CA ILE A 260 7.48 -19.21 -14.48
C ILE A 260 8.30 -17.98 -14.87
N ARG A 261 7.78 -17.12 -15.76
CA ARG A 261 8.49 -15.89 -16.15
C ARG A 261 8.76 -15.02 -14.92
N GLN A 262 9.99 -14.53 -14.76
CA GLN A 262 10.32 -13.49 -13.77
C GLN A 262 9.33 -12.33 -13.87
N GLY A 263 8.88 -11.83 -12.71
CA GLY A 263 7.86 -10.78 -12.61
C GLY A 263 6.39 -11.23 -12.69
N SER A 264 6.10 -12.54 -12.79
CA SER A 264 4.71 -13.05 -12.87
C SER A 264 3.99 -13.20 -11.53
N THR A 265 4.69 -13.00 -10.41
CA THR A 265 4.14 -13.21 -9.06
C THR A 265 3.99 -11.88 -8.34
N ASN A 266 2.78 -11.34 -8.36
CA ASN A 266 2.42 -10.18 -7.54
C ASN A 266 2.53 -10.55 -6.05
N THR A 267 2.92 -9.59 -5.21
CA THR A 267 2.95 -9.77 -3.75
C THR A 267 2.22 -8.60 -3.10
N GLN A 268 1.51 -8.86 -2.01
CA GLN A 268 0.92 -7.87 -1.13
C GLN A 268 1.46 -8.07 0.27
N PHE A 269 1.68 -6.98 1.01
CA PHE A 269 2.11 -7.04 2.39
C PHE A 269 0.91 -6.78 3.29
N THR A 270 0.36 -7.86 3.83
CA THR A 270 -0.98 -7.87 4.42
C THR A 270 -1.01 -7.50 5.89
N GLU A 271 0.16 -7.37 6.51
CA GLU A 271 0.39 -6.78 7.83
C GLU A 271 1.81 -6.22 7.92
N VAL A 272 1.92 -4.93 8.22
CA VAL A 272 3.14 -4.28 8.70
C VAL A 272 2.75 -3.33 9.82
N GLY A 273 3.57 -3.14 10.84
CA GLY A 273 3.23 -2.21 11.90
C GLY A 273 4.31 -2.06 12.95
N TRP A 274 4.02 -1.25 13.95
CA TRP A 274 4.88 -1.07 15.11
C TRP A 274 4.00 -0.70 16.33
N PRO A 275 4.13 -1.41 17.47
CA PRO A 275 3.32 -1.16 18.64
C PRO A 275 3.75 0.10 19.40
N SER A 276 2.77 0.82 19.92
CA SER A 276 2.95 2.10 20.62
C SER A 276 3.33 1.97 22.10
N GLY A 277 3.30 0.75 22.65
CA GLY A 277 3.59 0.49 24.05
C GLY A 277 3.55 -0.99 24.39
N GLY A 278 3.81 -1.29 25.65
CA GLY A 278 3.91 -2.66 26.18
C GLY A 278 5.33 -3.23 26.14
N GLN A 279 5.59 -4.28 26.89
CA GLN A 279 6.88 -4.96 27.01
C GLN A 279 6.93 -6.25 26.19
N ILE A 280 8.13 -6.56 25.70
CA ILE A 280 8.44 -7.84 25.07
C ILE A 280 9.09 -8.73 26.12
N ARG A 281 8.49 -9.89 26.37
CA ARG A 281 9.07 -10.94 27.19
C ARG A 281 9.89 -11.84 26.27
N HIS A 282 11.19 -11.54 26.17
CA HIS A 282 12.13 -12.41 25.48
C HIS A 282 11.95 -13.86 25.95
N ARG A 283 11.58 -14.75 25.04
CA ARG A 283 11.35 -16.19 25.32
C ARG A 283 12.65 -16.92 25.65
N GLY A 284 13.40 -16.56 26.68
CA GLY A 284 14.49 -17.40 27.21
C GLY A 284 15.56 -17.89 26.21
N ILE A 285 15.61 -17.36 24.99
CA ILE A 285 16.67 -17.65 24.02
C ILE A 285 17.81 -16.74 24.42
N ARG A 286 18.77 -17.30 25.16
CA ARG A 286 20.10 -16.71 25.26
C ARG A 286 20.59 -16.45 23.83
N PRO A 287 21.12 -15.26 23.51
CA PRO A 287 21.63 -14.99 22.18
C PRO A 287 22.60 -16.11 21.75
N LEU A 288 22.47 -16.60 20.52
CA LEU A 288 23.34 -17.62 19.91
C LEU A 288 24.78 -17.10 19.64
N SER A 289 25.15 -16.00 20.27
CA SER A 289 26.47 -15.41 20.28
C SER A 289 26.89 -15.31 21.74
N GLY A 290 27.96 -16.04 22.10
CA GLY A 290 28.38 -16.24 23.47
C GLY A 290 28.61 -14.95 24.26
N ASN A 291 28.31 -15.02 25.55
CA ASN A 291 28.74 -14.10 26.60
C ASN A 291 28.56 -12.60 26.32
N ILE A 292 27.34 -12.18 25.99
CA ILE A 292 26.86 -10.88 26.47
C ILE A 292 25.68 -11.18 27.39
N GLY A 293 25.95 -11.13 28.69
CA GLY A 293 24.89 -11.00 29.68
C GLY A 293 24.19 -9.67 29.44
N LEU A 294 23.17 -9.67 28.58
CA LEU A 294 22.15 -8.64 28.61
C LEU A 294 21.31 -8.95 29.85
N ASP A 295 21.84 -8.48 30.98
CA ASP A 295 20.98 -7.93 32.02
C ASP A 295 19.95 -7.08 31.28
N VAL A 296 18.66 -7.37 31.44
CA VAL A 296 17.58 -6.60 30.82
C VAL A 296 17.60 -5.25 31.52
N SER A 297 18.58 -4.42 31.17
CA SER A 297 18.81 -3.12 31.75
C SER A 297 17.53 -2.33 31.58
N ASP A 298 16.98 -1.85 32.70
CA ASP A 298 15.91 -0.86 32.75
C ASP A 298 16.12 0.19 31.64
N GLY A 299 15.44 0.05 30.49
CA GLY A 299 15.54 1.05 29.41
C GLY A 299 15.37 0.60 27.95
N PHE A 300 15.58 -0.67 27.58
CA PHE A 300 15.34 -1.10 26.18
C PHE A 300 13.84 -1.28 25.93
N GLN A 301 13.22 -0.25 25.38
CA GLN A 301 11.78 -0.21 25.11
C GLN A 301 11.53 0.05 23.62
N PRO A 302 11.44 -0.99 22.78
CA PRO A 302 11.24 -0.84 21.33
C PRO A 302 9.82 -0.33 21.00
N ALA A 303 8.83 -0.69 21.81
CA ALA A 303 7.44 -0.29 21.65
C ALA A 303 7.16 1.07 22.32
N THR A 304 7.12 2.13 21.53
CA THR A 304 6.81 3.50 21.99
C THR A 304 5.93 4.22 20.98
N VAL A 305 5.16 5.22 21.46
CA VAL A 305 4.35 6.09 20.59
C VAL A 305 5.21 6.78 19.53
N ALA A 306 6.44 7.18 19.87
CA ALA A 306 7.36 7.83 18.93
C ALA A 306 7.77 6.90 17.79
N ASN A 307 8.21 5.67 18.12
CA ASN A 307 8.63 4.68 17.12
C ASN A 307 7.44 4.23 16.26
N ALA A 308 6.28 3.98 16.88
CA ALA A 308 5.06 3.62 16.17
C ALA A 308 4.59 4.71 15.20
N LYS A 309 4.68 5.98 15.63
CA LYS A 309 4.41 7.13 14.76
C LYS A 309 5.36 7.16 13.58
N GLU A 310 6.65 6.99 13.81
CA GLU A 310 7.67 7.12 12.78
C GLU A 310 7.53 6.02 11.71
N PHE A 311 7.49 4.76 12.14
CA PHE A 311 7.37 3.61 11.24
C PHE A 311 6.10 3.66 10.40
N ASN A 312 4.93 3.86 11.04
CA ASN A 312 3.67 3.85 10.31
C ASN A 312 3.55 5.07 9.37
N ASN A 313 4.03 6.25 9.77
CA ASN A 313 4.06 7.40 8.85
C ASN A 313 5.05 7.19 7.70
N TYR A 314 6.19 6.53 7.93
CA TYR A 314 7.11 6.15 6.86
C TYR A 314 6.38 5.28 5.82
N VAL A 315 5.69 4.23 6.25
CA VAL A 315 4.90 3.34 5.37
C VAL A 315 3.79 4.09 4.64
N ILE A 316 3.03 4.94 5.33
CA ILE A 316 1.95 5.72 4.70
C ILE A 316 2.52 6.66 3.64
N LYS A 317 3.56 7.43 3.98
CA LYS A 317 4.17 8.42 3.08
C LYS A 317 4.77 7.78 1.84
N ARG A 318 5.48 6.65 1.97
CA ARG A 318 6.07 5.96 0.80
C ARG A 318 5.00 5.50 -0.19
N MET A 319 3.87 5.00 0.33
CA MET A 319 2.78 4.51 -0.52
C MET A 319 2.09 5.66 -1.23
N LEU A 320 1.80 6.74 -0.50
CA LEU A 320 1.16 7.94 -1.05
C LEU A 320 2.07 8.72 -2.00
N SER A 321 3.39 8.57 -1.93
CA SER A 321 4.32 9.15 -2.89
C SER A 321 4.51 8.30 -4.16
N GLY A 322 3.80 7.18 -4.29
CA GLY A 322 3.97 6.23 -5.39
C GLY A 322 5.26 5.39 -5.30
N LYS A 323 5.97 5.42 -4.17
CA LYS A 323 7.15 4.58 -3.94
C LYS A 323 6.72 3.22 -3.36
N THR A 324 5.99 2.48 -4.18
CA THR A 324 5.36 1.20 -3.84
C THR A 324 6.30 0.00 -3.99
N GLY A 325 7.37 0.17 -4.78
CA GLY A 325 8.41 -0.85 -4.98
C GLY A 325 9.57 -0.78 -3.99
N THR A 326 10.58 -1.59 -4.27
CA THR A 326 11.79 -1.83 -3.45
C THR A 326 13.07 -1.67 -4.28
N PRO A 327 14.28 -1.75 -3.70
CA PRO A 327 15.53 -1.73 -4.47
C PRO A 327 15.59 -2.78 -5.60
N HIS A 328 15.16 -4.02 -5.34
CA HIS A 328 15.10 -5.12 -6.33
C HIS A 328 13.93 -4.94 -7.32
N LEU A 329 12.71 -4.68 -6.82
CA LEU A 329 11.51 -4.51 -7.64
C LEU A 329 10.97 -3.08 -7.58
N ARG A 330 11.65 -2.15 -8.25
CA ARG A 330 11.39 -0.71 -8.17
C ARG A 330 9.99 -0.27 -8.60
N ASN A 331 9.41 -0.98 -9.57
CA ASN A 331 8.11 -0.64 -10.18
C ASN A 331 7.00 -1.60 -9.72
N ALA A 332 7.16 -2.29 -8.59
CA ALA A 332 6.11 -3.16 -8.07
C ALA A 332 4.91 -2.34 -7.55
N ASP A 333 3.72 -2.58 -8.11
CA ASP A 333 2.45 -2.03 -7.62
C ASP A 333 1.94 -2.86 -6.44
N THR A 334 2.57 -2.66 -5.29
CA THR A 334 2.33 -3.46 -4.09
C THR A 334 1.32 -2.80 -3.18
N ASN A 335 0.32 -3.54 -2.70
CA ASN A 335 -0.55 -3.08 -1.62
C ASN A 335 0.05 -3.40 -0.26
N ILE A 336 -0.07 -2.47 0.69
CA ILE A 336 0.39 -2.64 2.08
C ILE A 336 -0.76 -2.36 3.05
N TYR A 337 -0.93 -3.21 4.06
CA TYR A 337 -1.90 -3.00 5.13
C TYR A 337 -1.19 -2.76 6.46
N ILE A 338 -1.52 -1.65 7.12
CA ILE A 338 -1.01 -1.33 8.45
C ILE A 338 -1.76 -2.13 9.50
N PHE A 339 -1.02 -2.90 10.30
CA PHE A 339 -1.49 -3.55 11.50
C PHE A 339 -1.32 -2.62 12.71
N ALA A 340 -2.38 -2.13 13.35
CA ALA A 340 -3.81 -2.33 13.06
C ALA A 340 -4.63 -1.03 13.24
N LEU A 341 -5.91 -1.07 12.89
CA LEU A 341 -6.79 0.09 13.04
C LEU A 341 -6.98 0.51 14.51
N PHE A 342 -7.17 -0.44 15.42
CA PHE A 342 -7.42 -0.17 16.85
C PHE A 342 -6.47 -0.93 17.76
N ASN A 343 -6.25 -0.38 18.96
CA ASN A 343 -5.71 -1.13 20.08
C ASN A 343 -6.72 -2.21 20.51
N GLU A 344 -6.26 -3.46 20.64
CA GLU A 344 -7.11 -4.63 20.85
C GLU A 344 -6.88 -5.24 22.24
N ASN A 345 -7.70 -4.85 23.22
CA ASN A 345 -7.44 -5.12 24.65
C ASN A 345 -7.56 -6.59 25.09
N GLN A 346 -8.14 -7.46 24.26
CA GLN A 346 -8.24 -8.90 24.51
C GLN A 346 -7.15 -9.71 23.80
N LYS A 347 -6.33 -9.08 22.94
CA LYS A 347 -5.10 -9.71 22.47
C LYS A 347 -4.17 -9.94 23.65
N GLY A 348 -3.40 -11.00 23.56
CA GLY A 348 -2.45 -11.33 24.60
C GLY A 348 -3.03 -12.05 25.83
N GLN A 349 -4.14 -12.80 25.71
CA GLN A 349 -4.76 -13.52 26.84
C GLN A 349 -4.66 -15.07 26.83
N GLN A 350 -4.54 -15.76 25.67
CA GLN A 350 -4.29 -17.23 25.54
C GLN A 350 -2.88 -17.67 24.98
N GLY A 351 -1.79 -17.61 25.77
CA GLY A 351 -0.40 -17.75 25.27
C GLY A 351 0.67 -17.00 26.09
N PRO A 352 1.98 -17.16 25.81
CA PRO A 352 3.05 -16.44 26.51
C PRO A 352 3.17 -15.02 25.92
N TYR A 353 2.43 -14.04 26.45
CA TYR A 353 2.31 -12.75 25.76
C TYR A 353 3.13 -11.62 26.32
N ASP A 354 3.68 -10.93 25.33
CA ASP A 354 4.17 -9.58 25.32
C ASP A 354 2.94 -8.65 25.29
N ASP A 355 2.85 -7.72 26.24
CA ASP A 355 1.75 -6.75 26.34
C ASP A 355 1.74 -5.75 25.17
N VAL A 356 2.75 -5.80 24.30
CA VAL A 356 2.77 -5.11 23.00
C VAL A 356 1.58 -5.47 22.11
N GLU A 357 1.05 -6.69 22.21
CA GLU A 357 -0.07 -7.18 21.38
C GLU A 357 -1.36 -6.36 21.53
N LYS A 358 -1.49 -5.58 22.60
CA LYS A 358 -2.65 -4.71 22.87
C LYS A 358 -2.50 -3.31 22.27
N ASN A 359 -1.34 -2.96 21.73
CA ASN A 359 -0.92 -1.57 21.48
C ASN A 359 -0.51 -1.26 20.03
N TRP A 360 -0.97 -2.06 19.05
CA TRP A 360 -0.67 -1.90 17.62
C TRP A 360 -1.55 -0.88 16.87
N GLY A 361 -2.56 -0.32 17.53
CA GLY A 361 -3.58 0.51 16.92
C GLY A 361 -3.09 1.88 16.46
N LEU A 362 -3.56 2.30 15.28
CA LEU A 362 -3.56 3.71 14.87
C LEU A 362 -4.51 4.55 15.75
N TYR A 363 -5.60 3.95 16.22
CA TYR A 363 -6.59 4.57 17.09
C TYR A 363 -6.73 3.83 18.43
N TYR A 364 -7.06 4.57 19.46
CA TYR A 364 -7.70 4.02 20.65
C TYR A 364 -9.15 3.59 20.32
N PRO A 365 -9.75 2.68 21.11
CA PRO A 365 -11.14 2.25 20.92
C PRO A 365 -12.19 3.38 20.97
N ASN A 366 -11.87 4.51 21.59
CA ASN A 366 -12.72 5.71 21.57
C ASN A 366 -12.61 6.52 20.25
N MET A 367 -11.88 6.01 19.25
CA MET A 367 -11.59 6.63 17.94
C MET A 367 -10.71 7.89 17.98
N THR A 368 -10.05 8.17 19.11
CA THR A 368 -8.96 9.15 19.13
C THR A 368 -7.68 8.52 18.59
N LYS A 369 -6.86 9.30 17.89
CA LYS A 369 -5.59 8.81 17.34
C LYS A 369 -4.61 8.51 18.48
N VAL A 370 -3.84 7.43 18.36
CA VAL A 370 -2.71 7.15 19.27
C VAL A 370 -1.55 8.12 18.98
N TYR A 371 -1.36 8.45 17.70
CA TYR A 371 -0.39 9.44 17.21
C TYR A 371 -0.88 10.02 15.89
N GLU A 372 -0.35 11.18 15.49
CA GLU A 372 -0.72 11.80 14.23
C GLU A 372 -0.20 11.04 13.00
N PHE A 373 -1.08 10.86 12.02
CA PHE A 373 -0.81 10.31 10.69
C PHE A 373 -1.81 10.88 9.66
N ASN A 374 -1.54 10.70 8.37
CA ASN A 374 -2.38 11.20 7.28
C ASN A 374 -2.38 10.27 6.06
N PHE A 375 -3.52 9.62 5.78
CA PHE A 375 -3.73 8.75 4.62
C PHE A 375 -4.17 9.48 3.34
N ARG A 376 -4.48 10.78 3.39
CA ARG A 376 -4.97 11.58 2.24
C ARG A 376 -3.86 12.16 1.36
N GLY A 377 -2.61 11.82 1.65
CA GLY A 377 -1.46 12.50 1.08
C GLY A 377 -1.23 13.80 1.83
N SER A 378 -0.10 13.91 2.51
CA SER A 378 0.26 15.16 3.14
C SER A 378 0.79 16.11 2.07
N SER A 379 -0.03 17.10 1.75
CA SER A 379 0.31 18.50 1.46
C SER A 379 1.29 19.09 2.52
N MET A 380 2.39 18.41 2.88
CA MET A 380 3.34 18.78 3.93
C MET A 380 4.80 18.87 3.47
N THR A 381 5.13 18.42 2.26
CA THR A 381 6.27 18.99 1.55
C THR A 381 5.73 20.11 0.69
N GLU A 382 6.24 21.33 0.82
CA GLU A 382 6.00 22.35 -0.20
C GLU A 382 6.34 21.74 -1.57
N SER A 383 5.41 21.86 -2.49
CA SER A 383 5.57 21.37 -3.85
C SER A 383 5.06 22.43 -4.81
N TRP A 384 5.71 22.54 -5.95
CA TRP A 384 5.35 23.47 -7.01
C TRP A 384 5.08 22.69 -8.28
N CYS A 385 4.17 23.23 -9.09
CA CYS A 385 3.96 22.71 -10.43
C CYS A 385 4.77 23.50 -11.44
N VAL A 386 5.65 22.84 -12.19
CA VAL A 386 6.47 23.49 -13.22
C VAL A 386 6.13 22.94 -14.58
N ALA A 387 6.19 23.79 -15.60
CA ALA A 387 5.97 23.37 -16.97
C ALA A 387 6.98 22.30 -17.40
N ASN A 388 6.67 21.55 -18.43
CA ASN A 388 7.57 20.60 -19.06
C ASN A 388 7.92 21.11 -20.47
N ALA A 389 9.07 21.77 -20.62
CA ALA A 389 9.47 22.36 -21.90
C ALA A 389 9.60 21.31 -23.03
N ALA A 390 9.81 20.04 -22.68
CA ALA A 390 10.02 18.97 -23.66
C ALA A 390 8.78 18.62 -24.49
N VAL A 391 7.57 19.07 -24.09
CA VAL A 391 6.34 18.75 -24.82
C VAL A 391 6.04 19.67 -26.01
N GLY A 392 6.83 20.73 -26.20
CA GLY A 392 6.68 21.71 -27.27
C GLY A 392 5.66 22.82 -26.99
N ASP A 393 5.82 23.96 -27.68
CA ASP A 393 5.10 25.21 -27.42
C ASP A 393 3.58 25.09 -27.62
N GLU A 394 3.13 24.35 -28.63
CA GLU A 394 1.71 24.15 -28.92
C GLU A 394 0.97 23.49 -27.76
N ARG A 395 1.56 22.44 -27.19
CA ARG A 395 0.98 21.71 -26.06
C ARG A 395 1.07 22.49 -24.75
N LEU A 396 2.14 23.28 -24.57
CA LEU A 396 2.25 24.20 -23.44
C LEU A 396 1.21 25.31 -23.50
N GLN A 397 0.95 25.88 -24.69
CA GLN A 397 -0.05 26.94 -24.87
C GLN A 397 -1.47 26.40 -24.59
N ALA A 398 -1.83 25.23 -25.12
CA ALA A 398 -3.13 24.63 -24.85
C ALA A 398 -3.36 24.33 -23.36
N ALA A 399 -2.33 23.83 -22.66
CA ALA A 399 -2.38 23.61 -21.22
C ALA A 399 -2.46 24.92 -20.43
N LEU A 400 -1.77 25.97 -20.88
CA LEU A 400 -1.81 27.31 -20.27
C LEU A 400 -3.21 27.92 -20.37
N ASP A 401 -3.82 27.86 -21.56
CA ASP A 401 -5.18 28.34 -21.79
C ASP A 401 -6.18 27.61 -20.89
N PHE A 402 -6.01 26.28 -20.73
CA PHE A 402 -6.81 25.50 -19.79
C PHE A 402 -6.63 25.99 -18.35
N ALA A 403 -5.39 26.15 -17.87
CA ALA A 403 -5.11 26.60 -16.50
C ALA A 403 -5.76 27.95 -16.21
N CYS A 404 -5.59 28.93 -17.10
CA CYS A 404 -6.17 30.26 -16.96
C CYS A 404 -7.70 30.26 -17.06
N GLY A 405 -8.28 29.42 -17.91
CA GLY A 405 -9.73 29.28 -18.05
C GLY A 405 -10.40 28.55 -16.87
N HIS A 406 -9.65 27.81 -16.07
CA HIS A 406 -10.18 26.92 -15.02
C HIS A 406 -9.67 27.26 -13.61
N GLY A 407 -9.36 28.54 -13.37
CA GLY A 407 -9.20 29.07 -12.01
C GLY A 407 -7.75 29.39 -11.58
N ALA A 408 -6.76 29.26 -12.46
CA ALA A 408 -5.43 29.83 -12.19
C ALA A 408 -5.48 31.36 -12.10
N ASP A 409 -4.61 31.96 -11.29
CA ASP A 409 -4.29 33.38 -11.40
C ASP A 409 -3.30 33.60 -12.54
N CYS A 410 -3.79 34.16 -13.64
CA CYS A 410 -2.97 34.50 -14.80
C CYS A 410 -2.71 36.01 -14.93
N SER A 411 -3.01 36.82 -13.91
CA SER A 411 -2.78 38.27 -13.94
C SER A 411 -1.29 38.62 -13.99
N ALA A 412 -0.45 37.86 -13.26
CA ALA A 412 1.00 38.09 -13.21
C ALA A 412 1.71 37.80 -14.53
N ILE A 413 1.04 37.08 -15.45
CA ILE A 413 1.57 36.73 -16.78
C ILE A 413 0.93 37.54 -17.91
N GLN A 414 0.17 38.61 -17.61
CA GLN A 414 -0.35 39.56 -18.61
C GLN A 414 0.65 40.71 -18.87
N PRO A 415 0.58 41.43 -20.01
CA PRO A 415 1.46 42.56 -20.30
C PRO A 415 1.67 43.51 -19.11
N GLY A 416 2.93 43.69 -18.70
CA GLY A 416 3.30 44.51 -17.53
C GLY A 416 3.35 43.76 -16.19
N GLY A 417 2.97 42.47 -16.15
CA GLY A 417 3.03 41.61 -14.99
C GLY A 417 4.44 41.12 -14.65
N LYS A 418 4.67 40.74 -13.38
CA LYS A 418 5.98 40.28 -12.86
C LYS A 418 6.51 38.99 -13.50
N CYS A 419 5.61 38.20 -14.08
CA CYS A 419 5.89 36.94 -14.77
C CYS A 419 5.49 37.00 -16.26
N PHE A 420 5.30 38.19 -16.86
CA PHE A 420 4.98 38.32 -18.29
C PHE A 420 6.24 38.50 -19.12
N GLN A 421 6.52 37.61 -20.07
CA GLN A 421 7.63 37.80 -21.02
C GLN A 421 7.43 37.13 -22.39
N PRO A 422 7.96 37.75 -23.48
CA PRO A 422 7.83 37.26 -24.87
C PRO A 422 8.94 36.30 -25.35
N ASN A 423 9.97 35.99 -24.54
CA ASN A 423 11.09 35.11 -24.94
C ASN A 423 10.92 33.66 -24.43
N THR A 424 11.28 32.65 -25.24
CA THR A 424 11.01 31.21 -25.00
C THR A 424 11.60 30.59 -23.73
N MET A 425 12.82 30.95 -23.30
CA MET A 425 13.40 30.40 -22.06
C MET A 425 12.76 30.99 -20.79
N ILE A 426 12.08 32.14 -20.91
CA ILE A 426 11.37 32.80 -19.81
C ILE A 426 9.84 32.58 -19.93
N TRP A 427 9.34 32.24 -21.13
CA TRP A 427 8.00 31.69 -21.37
C TRP A 427 7.71 30.48 -20.46
N TYR A 428 8.71 29.63 -20.26
CA TYR A 428 8.65 28.53 -19.28
C TYR A 428 8.28 28.98 -17.87
N ALA A 429 8.75 30.14 -17.41
CA ALA A 429 8.44 30.67 -16.10
C ALA A 429 7.00 31.18 -16.02
N SER A 430 6.51 31.87 -17.05
CA SER A 430 5.12 32.33 -17.17
C SER A 430 4.15 31.14 -17.11
N THR A 431 4.43 30.11 -17.90
CA THR A 431 3.61 28.89 -17.93
C THR A 431 3.68 28.12 -16.62
N SER A 432 4.86 28.02 -16.01
CA SER A 432 5.02 27.44 -14.66
C SER A 432 4.26 28.23 -13.60
N TYR A 433 4.14 29.56 -13.73
CA TYR A 433 3.35 30.38 -12.81
C TYR A 433 1.86 30.02 -12.86
N ALA A 434 1.29 29.96 -14.06
CA ALA A 434 -0.12 29.60 -14.23
C ALA A 434 -0.41 28.17 -13.77
N PHE A 435 0.44 27.20 -14.15
CA PHE A 435 0.31 25.80 -13.71
C PHE A 435 0.40 25.68 -12.19
N ASN A 436 1.38 26.35 -11.58
CA ASN A 436 1.52 26.35 -10.13
C ASN A 436 0.33 27.03 -9.45
N SER A 437 -0.17 28.16 -9.97
CA SER A 437 -1.34 28.82 -9.41
C SER A 437 -2.57 27.90 -9.42
N TYR A 438 -2.84 27.24 -10.56
CA TYR A 438 -3.89 26.23 -10.66
C TYR A 438 -3.68 25.09 -9.65
N TYR A 439 -2.48 24.53 -9.61
CA TYR A 439 -2.11 23.42 -8.72
C TYR A 439 -2.32 23.76 -7.23
N GLN A 440 -1.87 24.93 -6.79
CA GLN A 440 -2.02 25.37 -5.39
C GLN A 440 -3.48 25.63 -5.03
N ARG A 441 -4.25 26.28 -5.93
CA ARG A 441 -5.68 26.57 -5.74
C ARG A 441 -6.53 25.31 -5.69
N ASN A 442 -6.14 24.27 -6.42
CA ASN A 442 -6.77 22.95 -6.39
C ASN A 442 -6.18 22.04 -5.30
N GLN A 443 -5.73 22.64 -4.19
CA GLN A 443 -5.24 21.94 -2.99
C GLN A 443 -4.10 20.95 -3.25
N ARG A 444 -3.33 21.13 -4.32
CA ARG A 444 -2.26 20.22 -4.73
C ARG A 444 -2.75 18.78 -4.94
N ALA A 445 -4.02 18.60 -5.29
CA ALA A 445 -4.61 17.28 -5.47
C ALA A 445 -3.89 16.47 -6.55
N LEU A 446 -3.87 15.14 -6.41
CA LEU A 446 -3.19 14.25 -7.34
C LEU A 446 -3.70 14.48 -8.77
N GLY A 447 -2.77 14.59 -9.73
CA GLY A 447 -3.09 14.85 -11.15
C GLY A 447 -3.31 16.32 -11.54
N THR A 448 -3.50 17.23 -10.58
CA THR A 448 -3.69 18.67 -10.89
C THR A 448 -2.41 19.38 -11.39
N CYS A 449 -1.28 18.68 -11.38
CA CYS A 449 -0.01 19.11 -11.95
C CYS A 449 0.45 18.21 -13.13
N ASP A 450 -0.47 17.53 -13.80
CA ASP A 450 -0.12 16.72 -14.97
C ASP A 450 -0.28 17.51 -16.28
N PHE A 451 -1.43 18.19 -16.46
CA PHE A 451 -1.78 18.92 -17.69
C PHE A 451 -1.54 18.07 -18.95
N ALA A 452 -1.93 16.80 -18.91
CA ALA A 452 -1.62 15.81 -19.93
C ALA A 452 -0.10 15.77 -20.20
N GLY A 453 0.73 15.59 -19.18
CA GLY A 453 2.19 15.58 -19.24
C GLY A 453 2.88 16.92 -19.57
N ALA A 454 2.15 18.02 -19.70
CA ALA A 454 2.70 19.36 -19.94
C ALA A 454 3.30 20.01 -18.68
N ALA A 455 3.11 19.40 -17.51
CA ALA A 455 3.71 19.86 -16.26
C ALA A 455 4.17 18.68 -15.40
N HIS A 456 4.96 18.98 -14.36
CA HIS A 456 5.34 18.01 -13.33
C HIS A 456 5.57 18.69 -11.98
N GLY A 457 5.39 17.91 -10.90
CA GLY A 457 5.61 18.37 -9.54
C GLY A 457 7.09 18.40 -9.15
N VAL A 458 7.51 19.45 -8.46
CA VAL A 458 8.84 19.56 -7.86
C VAL A 458 8.74 19.94 -6.39
N HIS A 459 9.71 19.49 -5.59
CA HIS A 459 9.73 19.69 -4.13
C HIS A 459 10.79 20.70 -3.65
N ARG A 460 11.50 21.34 -4.60
CA ARG A 460 12.39 22.48 -4.33
C ARG A 460 11.80 23.72 -4.98
N LYS A 461 11.72 24.83 -4.23
CA LYS A 461 11.17 26.09 -4.74
C LYS A 461 11.90 26.54 -6.00
N PRO A 462 11.23 26.60 -7.17
CA PRO A 462 11.85 27.06 -8.39
C PRO A 462 12.25 28.53 -8.29
N LYS A 463 13.35 28.90 -8.95
CA LYS A 463 13.82 30.29 -9.04
C LYS A 463 13.83 30.72 -10.50
N PHE A 464 12.92 31.62 -10.86
CA PHE A 464 12.79 32.15 -12.22
C PHE A 464 12.97 33.68 -12.23
N GLY A 465 14.19 34.15 -11.93
CA GLY A 465 14.46 35.58 -11.82
C GLY A 465 13.51 36.25 -10.83
N ASN A 466 12.77 37.27 -11.30
CA ASN A 466 11.77 38.00 -10.51
C ASN A 466 10.39 37.34 -10.46
N CYS A 467 10.17 36.27 -11.24
CA CYS A 467 8.92 35.51 -11.22
C CYS A 467 8.96 34.49 -10.08
N VAL A 468 8.19 34.77 -9.03
CA VAL A 468 8.08 33.89 -7.84
C VAL A 468 6.79 33.11 -7.94
N LEU A 469 6.90 31.77 -7.94
CA LEU A 469 5.74 30.90 -7.91
C LEU A 469 5.02 30.99 -6.54
N PRO A 470 3.70 31.17 -6.51
CA PRO A 470 2.95 31.32 -5.26
C PRO A 470 2.96 30.02 -4.44
N SER A 471 3.01 30.13 -3.11
CA SER A 471 2.75 29.00 -2.20
C SER A 471 1.26 28.96 -1.83
N LYS A 472 0.80 27.82 -1.31
CA LYS A 472 -0.56 27.69 -0.76
C LYS A 472 -0.84 28.78 0.29
N ASP A 473 0.07 28.97 1.23
CA ASP A 473 -0.08 29.96 2.31
C ASP A 473 -0.23 31.39 1.78
N TRP A 474 0.50 31.75 0.70
CA TRP A 474 0.37 33.06 0.06
C TRP A 474 -1.00 33.24 -0.62
N ILE A 475 -1.56 32.19 -1.22
CA ILE A 475 -2.89 32.23 -1.85
C ILE A 475 -3.98 32.37 -0.79
N ASP A 476 -3.87 31.62 0.31
CA ASP A 476 -4.84 31.66 1.41
C ASP A 476 -4.82 33.04 2.12
N GLU A 477 -3.64 33.65 2.32
CA GLU A 477 -3.50 35.02 2.86
C GLU A 477 -4.07 36.12 1.95
N THR A 478 -3.92 35.98 0.63
CA THR A 478 -4.43 36.97 -0.34
C THR A 478 -5.93 36.86 -0.55
N ALA A 479 -6.49 35.64 -0.49
CA ALA A 479 -7.93 35.42 -0.50
C ALA A 479 -8.61 36.05 0.73
N ALA A 480 -8.06 35.82 1.93
CA ALA A 480 -8.58 36.39 3.18
C ALA A 480 -8.56 37.94 3.19
N LYS A 481 -7.55 38.57 2.57
CA LYS A 481 -7.49 40.03 2.42
C LYS A 481 -8.51 40.58 1.41
N SER A 482 -8.84 39.82 0.37
CA SER A 482 -9.84 40.24 -0.63
C SER A 482 -11.27 40.20 -0.10
N GLU A 483 -11.59 39.25 0.77
CA GLU A 483 -12.90 39.16 1.44
C GLU A 483 -13.08 40.27 2.50
N GLY A 484 -12.00 40.66 3.19
CA GLY A 484 -12.01 41.77 4.15
C GLY A 484 -12.22 43.16 3.53
N TYR A 485 -11.88 43.36 2.25
CA TYR A 485 -12.13 44.61 1.52
C TYR A 485 -13.51 44.66 0.85
N ALA A 486 -14.18 43.51 0.65
CA ALA A 486 -15.55 43.46 0.13
C ALA A 486 -16.62 43.68 1.23
N ALA A 487 -16.19 43.76 2.49
CA ALA A 487 -17.05 43.93 3.67
C ALA A 487 -16.98 45.34 4.29
N ILE A 488 -16.48 46.35 3.57
CA ILE A 488 -16.45 47.77 3.98
C ILE A 488 -17.23 48.62 2.98
#